data_AF-A0A957KM39-F1
#
_entry.id   AF-A0A957KM39-F1
#
_cell.length_a   1.000
_cell.length_b   1.000
_cell.length_c   1.000
_cell.angle_alpha   90.00
_cell.angle_beta   90.00
_cell.angle_gamma   90.00
#
_symmetry.space_group_name_H-M   'P 1'
#
loop_
_entity.id
_entity.type
_entity.pdbx_description
1 polymer ?
#
loop_
_entity_poly.entity_id
_entity_poly.type
_entity_poly.pdbx_seq_one_letter_code
_entity_poly.pdbx_strand_id
1 'polypeptide(L)'
;MRTLLRTGLLAGTLAALVLLSGAFLAPDPVAAQTIPPLPTPVGMADAECRGCHGDKTDVLTLPSGETLPLGVDLPALDLSPHSVHSDPSVSCTSCHIN
;
A
#
# COMPACT_ATOMS: atom_id res chain seq x y z
N MET A 1 35.41 37.18 -29.67
CA MET A 1 35.49 35.72 -29.91
C MET A 1 35.75 34.92 -28.62
N ARG A 2 36.69 35.31 -27.75
CA ARG A 2 36.99 34.60 -26.49
C ARG A 2 35.88 34.58 -25.43
N THR A 3 35.00 35.59 -25.40
CA THR A 3 33.92 35.71 -24.40
C THR A 3 32.73 34.80 -24.69
N LEU A 4 32.42 34.56 -25.98
CA LEU A 4 31.33 33.69 -26.42
C LEU A 4 31.64 32.19 -26.21
N LEU A 5 32.92 31.83 -26.25
CA LEU A 5 33.38 30.45 -25.99
C LEU A 5 33.23 30.05 -24.51
N ARG A 6 33.36 31.01 -23.58
CA ARG A 6 33.22 30.78 -22.13
C ARG A 6 31.77 30.62 -21.70
N THR A 7 30.84 31.36 -22.31
CA THR A 7 29.40 31.26 -22.01
C THR A 7 28.79 29.96 -22.52
N GLY A 8 29.23 29.46 -23.67
CA GLY A 8 28.80 28.15 -24.19
C GLY A 8 29.23 26.97 -23.32
N LEU A 9 30.43 27.04 -22.74
CA LEU A 9 30.96 25.98 -21.88
C LEU A 9 30.21 25.90 -20.53
N LEU A 10 29.85 27.05 -19.95
CA LEU A 10 29.08 27.13 -18.69
C LEU A 10 27.63 26.68 -18.86
N ALA A 11 26.99 27.01 -19.98
CA ALA A 11 25.63 26.55 -20.26
C ALA A 11 25.56 25.04 -20.50
N GLY A 12 26.57 24.47 -21.16
CA GLY A 12 26.67 23.02 -21.40
C GLY A 12 26.85 22.20 -20.12
N THR A 13 27.68 22.67 -19.18
CA THR A 13 27.89 21.97 -17.91
C THR A 13 26.66 22.01 -17.00
N LEU A 14 25.93 23.13 -16.97
CA LEU A 14 24.67 23.24 -16.21
C LEU A 14 23.59 22.30 -16.75
N ALA A 15 23.41 22.24 -18.08
CA ALA A 15 22.43 21.32 -18.69
C ALA A 15 22.79 19.85 -18.44
N ALA A 16 24.07 19.49 -18.52
CA ALA A 16 24.54 18.14 -18.22
C ALA A 16 24.31 17.76 -16.74
N LEU A 17 24.52 18.70 -15.80
CA LEU A 17 24.29 18.46 -14.38
C LEU A 17 22.80 18.21 -14.07
N VAL A 18 21.90 18.97 -14.70
CA VAL A 18 20.44 18.83 -14.51
C VAL A 18 19.95 17.49 -15.05
N LEU A 19 20.44 17.06 -16.22
CA LEU A 19 20.09 15.77 -16.81
C LEU A 19 20.64 14.59 -15.98
N LEU A 20 21.84 14.72 -15.40
CA LEU A 20 22.41 13.68 -14.52
C LEU A 20 21.66 13.57 -13.19
N SER A 21 21.06 14.66 -12.71
CA SER A 21 20.34 14.69 -11.43
C SER A 21 18.99 13.97 -11.51
N GLY A 22 18.33 13.98 -12.68
CA GLY A 22 17.01 13.36 -12.86
C GLY A 22 17.01 11.82 -12.80
N ALA A 23 18.16 11.19 -13.04
CA ALA A 23 18.29 9.72 -13.03
C ALA A 23 18.28 9.12 -11.61
N PHE A 24 18.49 9.93 -10.57
CA PHE A 24 18.55 9.46 -9.17
C PHE A 24 17.20 9.56 -8.43
N LEU A 25 16.16 10.11 -9.05
CA LEU A 25 14.82 10.21 -8.44
C LEU A 25 13.86 9.09 -8.88
N ALA A 26 14.33 8.09 -9.62
CA ALA A 26 13.50 6.94 -9.93
C ALA A 26 13.24 6.16 -8.64
N PRO A 27 11.98 5.99 -8.20
CA PRO A 27 11.69 5.13 -7.06
C PRO A 27 12.06 3.68 -7.43
N ASP A 28 12.73 2.99 -6.50
CA ASP A 28 13.03 1.58 -6.68
C ASP A 28 11.72 0.78 -6.89
N PRO A 29 11.70 -0.18 -7.82
CA PRO A 29 10.58 -1.09 -7.93
C PRO A 29 10.51 -1.94 -6.65
N VAL A 30 9.55 -1.63 -5.78
CA VAL A 30 9.26 -2.43 -4.59
C VAL A 30 8.64 -3.73 -5.06
N ALA A 31 9.45 -4.79 -5.08
CA ALA A 31 8.96 -6.14 -5.28
C ALA A 31 8.17 -6.58 -4.03
N ALA A 32 6.98 -7.15 -4.24
CA ALA A 32 6.22 -7.77 -3.17
C ALA A 32 7.02 -8.92 -2.56
N GLN A 33 7.09 -8.97 -1.24
CA GLN A 33 7.82 -10.02 -0.53
C GLN A 33 6.98 -11.29 -0.55
N THR A 34 7.57 -12.43 -0.92
CA THR A 34 6.90 -13.73 -0.86
C THR A 34 6.87 -14.20 0.60
N ILE A 35 5.71 -14.09 1.25
CA ILE A 35 5.49 -14.64 2.58
C ILE A 35 5.29 -16.17 2.43
N PRO A 36 6.03 -17.01 3.18
CA PRO A 36 5.78 -18.46 3.20
C PRO A 36 4.31 -18.73 3.55
N PRO A 37 3.66 -19.74 2.92
CA PRO A 37 2.28 -20.06 3.25
C PRO A 37 2.21 -20.45 4.73
N LEU A 38 1.40 -19.72 5.51
CA LEU A 38 1.18 -20.10 6.90
C LEU A 38 0.42 -21.44 6.97
N PRO A 39 0.61 -22.23 8.05
CA PRO A 39 -0.13 -23.47 8.24
C PRO A 39 -1.62 -23.14 8.16
N THR A 40 -2.33 -23.80 7.25
CA THR A 40 -3.75 -23.54 7.02
C THR A 40 -4.50 -23.89 8.32
N PRO A 41 -5.09 -22.91 9.02
CA PRO A 41 -6.07 -23.24 10.05
C PRO A 41 -7.19 -24.00 9.36
N VAL A 42 -7.76 -25.01 10.02
CA VAL A 42 -8.98 -25.68 9.53
C VAL A 42 -10.03 -24.58 9.35
N GLY A 43 -10.27 -24.22 8.09
CA GLY A 43 -10.75 -22.88 7.72
C GLY A 43 -12.18 -22.64 8.17
N MET A 44 -12.37 -21.65 9.04
CA MET A 44 -13.65 -20.97 9.10
C MET A 44 -13.87 -20.28 7.74
N ALA A 45 -15.05 -20.45 7.16
CA ALA A 45 -15.42 -19.71 5.96
C ALA A 45 -15.50 -18.21 6.28
N ASP A 46 -15.12 -17.36 5.33
CA ASP A 46 -15.21 -15.89 5.48
C ASP A 46 -16.58 -15.41 5.92
N ALA A 47 -17.65 -16.10 5.52
CA ALA A 47 -19.01 -15.81 5.96
C ALA A 47 -19.18 -15.81 7.49
N GLU A 48 -18.50 -16.73 8.18
CA GLU A 48 -18.55 -16.83 9.65
C GLU A 48 -17.83 -15.64 10.31
N CYS A 49 -16.68 -15.23 9.76
CA CYS A 49 -15.97 -14.04 10.22
C CYS A 49 -16.81 -12.78 9.99
N ARG A 50 -17.36 -12.64 8.78
CA ARG A 50 -18.15 -11.47 8.36
C ARG A 50 -19.43 -11.30 9.17
N GLY A 51 -20.07 -12.38 9.63
CA GLY A 51 -21.27 -12.29 10.47
C GLY A 51 -21.02 -11.46 11.72
N CYS A 52 -20.11 -11.91 12.59
CA CYS A 52 -19.83 -11.20 13.84
C CYS A 52 -19.09 -9.87 13.64
N HIS A 53 -18.15 -9.79 12.68
CA HIS A 53 -17.32 -8.60 12.50
C HIS A 53 -18.00 -7.48 11.70
N GLY A 54 -18.94 -7.82 10.80
CA GLY A 54 -19.76 -6.84 10.08
C GLY A 54 -20.83 -6.19 10.96
N ASP A 55 -21.34 -6.92 11.95
CA ASP A 55 -22.35 -6.42 12.88
C ASP A 55 -21.77 -5.58 14.03
N LYS A 56 -20.45 -5.52 14.16
CA LYS A 56 -19.78 -4.77 15.23
C LYS A 56 -19.84 -3.27 14.96
N THR A 57 -20.60 -2.54 15.77
CA THR A 57 -20.77 -1.08 15.66
C THR A 57 -20.03 -0.28 16.73
N ASP A 58 -19.17 -0.94 17.52
CA ASP A 58 -18.44 -0.27 18.59
C ASP A 58 -17.49 0.80 18.04
N VAL A 59 -17.35 1.89 18.79
CA VAL A 59 -16.45 3.00 18.46
C VAL A 59 -15.54 3.24 19.67
N LEU A 60 -14.24 3.26 19.41
CA LEU A 60 -13.23 3.64 20.39
C LEU A 60 -12.95 5.14 20.28
N THR A 61 -13.04 5.86 21.40
CA THR A 61 -12.51 7.24 21.48
C THR A 61 -11.07 7.17 21.96
N LEU A 62 -10.15 7.68 21.15
CA LEU A 62 -8.73 7.73 21.46
C LEU A 62 -8.44 8.88 22.46
N PRO A 63 -7.31 8.86 23.19
CA PRO A 63 -6.93 9.96 24.09
C PRO A 63 -6.80 11.33 23.42
N SER A 64 -6.58 11.36 22.10
CA SER A 64 -6.59 12.58 21.28
C SER A 64 -7.98 13.18 21.06
N GLY A 65 -9.05 12.43 21.37
CA GLY A 65 -10.44 12.78 21.08
C GLY A 65 -10.95 12.28 19.72
N GLU A 66 -10.09 11.66 18.90
CA GLU A 66 -10.49 11.04 17.64
C GLU A 66 -11.26 9.74 17.86
N THR A 67 -12.17 9.40 16.95
CA THR A 67 -12.99 8.18 17.03
C THR A 67 -12.58 7.16 15.98
N LEU A 68 -12.41 5.90 16.40
CA LEU A 68 -12.08 4.77 15.54
C LEU A 68 -13.21 3.72 15.60
N PRO A 69 -13.91 3.44 14.49
CA PRO A 69 -14.79 2.30 14.39
C PRO A 69 -14.01 1.00 14.61
N LEU A 70 -14.52 0.10 15.44
CA LEU A 70 -13.86 -1.18 15.76
C LEU A 70 -14.40 -2.36 14.93
N GLY A 71 -15.40 -2.12 14.09
CA GLY A 71 -15.93 -3.10 13.14
C GLY A 71 -15.11 -3.17 11.85
N VAL A 72 -15.37 -4.20 11.04
CA VAL A 72 -14.83 -4.29 9.68
C VAL A 72 -15.82 -3.66 8.72
N ASP A 73 -15.37 -2.66 7.96
CA ASP A 73 -16.16 -2.06 6.88
C ASP A 73 -16.25 -3.04 5.70
N LEU A 74 -17.26 -3.93 5.74
CA LEU A 74 -17.48 -4.93 4.69
C LEU A 74 -17.74 -4.31 3.31
N PRO A 75 -18.54 -3.22 3.18
CA PRO A 75 -18.66 -2.52 1.90
C PRO A 75 -17.31 -2.03 1.35
N ALA A 76 -16.46 -1.43 2.18
CA ALA A 76 -15.14 -0.99 1.72
C ALA A 76 -14.23 -2.17 1.37
N LEU A 77 -14.29 -3.27 2.13
CA LEU A 77 -13.56 -4.51 1.83
C LEU A 77 -13.99 -5.12 0.49
N ASP A 78 -15.28 -5.12 0.20
CA ASP A 78 -15.85 -5.65 -1.06
C ASP A 78 -15.44 -4.82 -2.29
N LEU A 79 -15.12 -3.54 -2.09
CA LEU A 79 -14.57 -2.66 -3.14
C LEU A 79 -13.04 -2.74 -3.24
N SER A 80 -12.38 -3.44 -2.32
CA SER A 80 -10.93 -3.56 -2.29
C SER A 80 -10.41 -4.68 -3.21
N PRO A 81 -9.11 -4.69 -3.53
CA PRO A 81 -8.47 -5.82 -4.22
C PRO A 81 -8.58 -7.15 -3.44
N HIS A 82 -8.82 -7.09 -2.13
CA HIS A 82 -8.98 -8.26 -1.25
C HIS A 82 -10.44 -8.74 -1.17
N SER A 83 -11.32 -8.27 -2.06
CA SER A 83 -12.67 -8.81 -2.13
C SER A 83 -12.63 -10.27 -2.60
N VAL A 84 -13.56 -11.06 -2.08
CA VAL A 84 -13.78 -12.45 -2.52
C VAL A 84 -14.13 -12.56 -4.00
N HIS A 85 -14.59 -11.46 -4.61
CA HIS A 85 -14.91 -11.38 -6.04
C HIS A 85 -13.67 -11.12 -6.91
N SER A 86 -12.67 -10.43 -6.35
CA SER A 86 -11.43 -10.07 -7.03
C SER A 86 -10.35 -11.15 -6.90
N ASP A 87 -10.23 -11.76 -5.71
CA ASP A 87 -9.33 -12.89 -5.45
C ASP A 87 -9.95 -13.83 -4.40
N PRO A 88 -10.59 -14.94 -4.83
CA PRO A 88 -11.23 -15.88 -3.91
C PRO A 88 -10.23 -16.71 -3.07
N SER A 89 -8.92 -16.59 -3.34
CA SER A 89 -7.88 -17.28 -2.57
C SER A 89 -7.42 -16.51 -1.34
N VAL A 90 -7.77 -15.21 -1.24
CA VAL A 90 -7.44 -14.36 -0.09
C VAL A 90 -8.64 -14.33 0.85
N SER A 91 -8.64 -15.23 1.84
CA SER A 91 -9.63 -15.28 2.92
C SER A 91 -9.21 -14.42 4.12
N CYS A 92 -10.11 -14.21 5.07
CA CYS A 92 -9.83 -13.48 6.32
C CYS A 92 -8.60 -14.07 7.04
N THR A 93 -8.50 -15.39 7.08
CA THR A 93 -7.41 -16.12 7.73
C THR A 93 -6.11 -16.15 6.94
N SER A 94 -6.08 -15.67 5.69
CA SER A 94 -4.84 -15.55 4.92
C SER A 94 -3.87 -14.54 5.53
N CYS A 95 -4.39 -13.53 6.26
CA CYS A 95 -3.59 -12.49 6.91
C CYS A 95 -3.87 -12.35 8.42
N HIS A 96 -5.08 -12.69 8.88
CA HIS A 96 -5.46 -12.59 10.30
C HIS A 96 -5.39 -13.96 10.96
N ILE A 97 -4.17 -14.39 11.29
CA ILE A 97 -3.94 -15.64 12.01
C ILE A 97 -3.91 -15.30 13.50
N ASN A 98 -4.92 -15.79 14.21
CA ASN A 98 -5.13 -15.55 15.63
C ASN A 98 -4.03 -16.19 16.49
#